data_AF-A0A2D5HGV0-F1
#
_entry.id   AF-A0A2D5HGV0-F1
#
_cell.length_a   1.000
_cell.length_b   1.000
_cell.length_c   1.000
_cell.angle_alpha   90.00
_cell.angle_beta   90.00
_cell.angle_gamma   90.00
#
_symmetry.space_group_name_H-M   'P 1'
#
loop_
_entity.id
_entity.type
_entity.pdbx_description
1 polymer ?
#
loop_
_entity_poly.entity_id
_entity_poly.type
_entity_poly.pdbx_seq_one_letter_code
_entity_poly.pdbx_strand_id
1 'polypeptide(L)'
;MALDIATIEVLVPVAAIVTAGWVFSSWLRMRHGYPLENSWGKSIYPKTDGEAQARVQLLTQENAELRAEVSAVKDRLASVERIVTDQGYDVARQIEGLRDARELAAATSAKETRQ
;
A
#
# COMPACT_ATOMS: atom_id res chain seq x y z
N MET A 1 23.66 -60.41 13.00
CA MET A 1 23.15 -60.03 14.32
C MET A 1 21.67 -60.36 14.32
N ALA A 2 21.27 -61.48 14.94
CA ALA A 2 19.87 -61.84 15.03
C ALA A 2 19.22 -60.96 16.09
N LEU A 3 18.08 -60.34 15.77
CA LEU A 3 17.25 -59.64 16.75
C LEU A 3 16.63 -60.70 17.66
N ASP A 4 17.03 -60.70 18.93
CA ASP A 4 16.47 -61.53 19.98
C ASP A 4 15.06 -61.05 20.36
N ILE A 5 14.23 -61.95 20.89
CA ILE A 5 12.83 -61.66 21.21
C ILE A 5 12.72 -60.49 22.21
N ALA A 6 13.66 -60.40 23.16
CA ALA A 6 13.69 -59.33 24.14
C ALA A 6 13.97 -57.95 23.52
N THR A 7 14.79 -57.86 22.46
CA THR A 7 14.97 -56.58 21.76
C THR A 7 13.73 -56.18 20.96
N ILE A 8 12.99 -57.14 20.39
CA ILE A 8 11.75 -56.86 19.67
C ILE A 8 10.65 -56.34 20.62
N GLU A 9 10.51 -56.94 21.81
CA GLU A 9 9.52 -56.51 22.82
C GLU A 9 9.71 -55.06 23.29
N VAL A 10 10.95 -54.58 23.33
CA VAL A 10 11.25 -53.19 23.70
C VAL A 10 11.17 -52.25 22.49
N LEU A 11 11.57 -52.70 21.30
CA LEU A 11 11.64 -51.85 20.11
C LEU A 11 10.25 -51.45 19.59
N VAL A 12 9.30 -52.38 19.59
CA VAL A 12 7.93 -52.17 19.08
C VAL A 12 7.19 -51.04 19.81
N PRO A 13 7.06 -51.04 21.15
CA PRO A 13 6.36 -49.96 21.84
C PRO A 13 7.08 -48.62 21.70
N VAL A 14 8.42 -48.61 21.67
CA VAL A 14 9.19 -47.38 21.46
C VAL A 14 8.91 -46.79 20.09
N ALA A 15 8.94 -47.60 19.03
CA ALA A 15 8.61 -47.15 17.68
C ALA A 15 7.17 -46.61 17.61
N ALA A 16 6.22 -47.29 18.24
CA ALA A 16 4.82 -46.86 18.29
C ALA A 16 4.66 -45.50 18.97
N ILE A 17 5.32 -45.26 20.10
CA ILE A 17 5.28 -43.98 20.83
C ILE A 17 5.88 -42.85 19.97
N VAL A 18 7.01 -43.10 19.30
CA VAL A 18 7.65 -42.11 18.42
C VAL A 18 6.74 -41.74 17.25
N THR A 19 6.16 -42.72 16.57
CA THR A 19 5.22 -42.48 15.47
C THR A 19 3.97 -41.75 15.93
N ALA A 20 3.39 -42.15 17.06
CA ALA A 20 2.22 -41.49 17.64
C ALA A 20 2.51 -40.04 18.04
N GLY A 21 3.68 -39.78 18.64
CA GLY A 21 4.13 -38.43 18.98
C GLY A 21 4.28 -37.53 17.75
N TRP A 22 4.85 -38.05 16.66
CA TRP A 22 4.98 -37.31 15.41
C TRP A 22 3.61 -36.98 14.80
N VAL A 23 2.71 -37.96 14.70
CA VAL A 23 1.34 -37.76 14.19
C VAL A 23 0.57 -36.74 15.05
N PHE A 24 0.66 -36.85 16.38
CA PHE A 24 0.03 -35.92 17.30
C PHE A 24 0.57 -34.49 17.15
N SER A 25 1.89 -34.33 17.00
CA SER A 25 2.50 -33.01 16.77
C SER A 25 2.07 -32.37 15.45
N SER A 26 1.89 -33.19 14.41
CA SER A 26 1.44 -32.75 13.10
C SER A 26 -0.05 -32.39 13.14
N TRP A 27 -0.86 -33.19 13.84
CA TRP A 27 -2.27 -32.88 14.10
C TRP A 27 -2.47 -31.58 14.86
N LEU A 28 -1.67 -31.35 15.90
CA LEU A 28 -1.73 -30.12 16.69
C LEU A 28 -1.37 -28.90 15.83
N ARG A 29 -0.30 -28.97 15.03
CA ARG A 29 0.09 -27.89 14.11
C ARG A 29 -0.98 -27.61 13.06
N MET A 30 -1.58 -28.65 12.48
CA MET A 30 -2.69 -28.51 11.53
C MET A 30 -3.91 -27.82 12.18
N ARG A 31 -4.27 -28.20 13.42
CA ARG A 31 -5.41 -27.61 14.12
C ARG A 31 -5.19 -26.17 14.59
N HIS A 32 -3.94 -25.79 14.88
CA HIS A 32 -3.56 -24.45 15.33
C HIS A 32 -3.11 -23.52 14.20
N GLY A 33 -3.19 -23.97 12.94
CA GLY A 33 -2.92 -23.14 11.77
C GLY A 33 -1.45 -22.78 11.58
N TYR A 34 -0.52 -23.53 12.16
CA TYR A 34 0.90 -23.33 11.87
C TYR A 34 1.20 -23.85 10.47
N PRO A 35 1.99 -23.12 9.67
CA PRO A 35 2.33 -23.56 8.33
C PRO A 35 3.07 -24.90 8.40
N LEU A 36 2.66 -25.86 7.58
CA LEU A 36 3.41 -27.09 7.40
C LEU A 36 4.68 -26.75 6.61
N GLU A 37 5.80 -26.62 7.31
CA GLU A 37 7.09 -26.39 6.68
C GLU A 37 7.51 -27.65 5.91
N ASN A 38 7.95 -27.46 4.67
CA ASN A 38 8.74 -28.50 4.01
C ASN A 38 10.14 -28.58 4.63
N SER A 39 10.89 -29.64 4.33
CA SER A 39 12.25 -29.88 4.84
C SER A 39 13.29 -28.79 4.49
N TRP A 40 12.88 -27.68 3.87
CA TRP A 40 13.70 -26.55 3.44
C TRP A 40 13.15 -25.20 3.93
N GLY A 41 12.34 -25.20 5.01
CA GLY A 41 11.94 -23.98 5.72
C GLY A 41 10.94 -23.10 4.96
N LYS A 42 10.27 -23.62 3.92
CA LYS A 42 9.21 -22.89 3.23
C LYS A 42 7.86 -23.41 3.70
N SER A 43 7.06 -22.50 4.28
CA SER A 43 5.67 -22.74 4.69
C SER A 43 4.83 -23.17 3.49
N ILE A 44 4.38 -24.42 3.45
CA ILE A 44 3.33 -24.85 2.53
C ILE A 44 2.00 -24.42 3.14
N TYR A 45 1.48 -23.27 2.71
CA TYR A 45 0.08 -22.97 2.90
C TYR A 45 -0.73 -23.92 2.01
N PRO A 46 -1.76 -24.63 2.52
CA PRO A 46 -2.70 -25.34 1.67
C PRO A 46 -3.35 -24.30 0.76
N LYS A 47 -3.01 -24.35 -0.53
CA LYS A 47 -3.44 -23.38 -1.51
C LYS A 47 -4.94 -23.50 -1.75
N THR A 48 -5.70 -22.53 -1.26
CA THR A 48 -7.04 -22.17 -1.75
C THR A 48 -6.90 -21.42 -3.08
N ASP A 49 -6.30 -22.06 -4.10
CA ASP A 49 -5.85 -21.40 -5.35
C ASP A 49 -6.98 -20.67 -6.10
N GLY A 50 -8.24 -21.08 -5.98
CA GLY A 50 -9.38 -20.40 -6.60
C GLY A 50 -9.81 -19.12 -5.88
N GLU A 51 -10.04 -19.18 -4.58
CA GLU A 51 -10.50 -18.03 -3.78
C GLU A 51 -9.42 -16.97 -3.60
N ALA A 52 -8.16 -17.38 -3.44
CA ALA A 52 -7.04 -16.46 -3.33
C ALA A 52 -6.80 -15.70 -4.65
N GLN A 53 -6.91 -16.38 -5.79
CA GLN A 53 -6.81 -15.71 -7.09
C GLN A 53 -8.00 -14.79 -7.37
N ALA A 54 -9.22 -15.21 -7.03
CA ALA A 54 -10.40 -14.35 -7.15
C ALA A 54 -10.26 -13.08 -6.30
N ARG A 55 -9.76 -13.21 -5.05
CA ARG A 55 -9.50 -12.07 -4.17
C ARG A 55 -8.40 -11.15 -4.71
N VAL A 56 -7.33 -11.71 -5.26
CA VAL A 56 -6.27 -10.91 -5.90
C VAL A 56 -6.82 -10.17 -7.13
N GLN A 57 -7.69 -10.77 -7.92
CA GLN A 57 -8.32 -10.11 -9.06
C GLN A 57 -9.24 -8.96 -8.61
N LEU A 58 -10.08 -9.18 -7.60
CA LEU A 58 -10.94 -8.14 -7.02
C LEU A 58 -10.14 -6.98 -6.44
N LEU A 59 -9.12 -7.28 -5.62
CA LEU A 59 -8.23 -6.25 -5.06
C LEU A 59 -7.45 -5.51 -6.16
N THR A 60 -7.08 -6.18 -7.25
CA THR A 60 -6.41 -5.54 -8.38
C THR A 60 -7.35 -4.57 -9.11
N GLN A 61 -8.63 -4.92 -9.23
CA GLN A 61 -9.66 -4.03 -9.78
C GLN A 61 -9.92 -2.82 -8.87
N GLU A 62 -10.07 -3.03 -7.56
CA GLU A 62 -10.22 -1.93 -6.59
C GLU A 62 -9.02 -0.98 -6.62
N ASN A 63 -7.79 -1.52 -6.73
CA ASN A 63 -6.60 -0.70 -6.87
C ASN A 63 -6.56 0.09 -8.18
N ALA A 64 -7.09 -0.45 -9.28
CA ALA A 64 -7.18 0.26 -10.55
C ALA A 64 -8.20 1.42 -10.47
N GLU A 65 -9.34 1.18 -9.83
CA GLU A 65 -10.37 2.21 -9.59
C GLU A 65 -9.84 3.34 -8.69
N LEU A 66 -9.22 3.00 -7.56
CA LEU A 66 -8.61 3.99 -6.65
C LEU A 66 -7.53 4.82 -7.36
N ARG A 67 -6.74 4.21 -8.24
CA ARG A 67 -5.76 4.94 -9.04
C ARG A 67 -6.40 5.91 -10.02
N ALA A 68 -7.52 5.53 -10.63
CA ALA A 68 -8.28 6.41 -11.51
C ALA A 68 -8.89 7.59 -10.72
N GLU A 69 -9.47 7.34 -9.54
CA GLU A 69 -10.01 8.38 -8.67
C GLU A 69 -8.92 9.36 -8.21
N VAL A 70 -7.78 8.84 -7.76
CA VAL A 70 -6.62 9.65 -7.39
C VAL A 70 -6.10 10.46 -8.59
N SER A 71 -6.12 9.92 -9.81
CA SER A 71 -5.76 10.66 -11.01
C SER A 71 -6.70 11.84 -11.25
N ALA A 72 -8.01 11.61 -11.16
CA ALA A 72 -9.01 12.68 -11.33
C ALA A 72 -8.86 13.78 -10.27
N VAL A 73 -8.55 13.42 -9.02
CA VAL A 73 -8.27 14.38 -7.95
C VAL A 73 -7.00 15.18 -8.26
N LYS A 74 -5.94 14.53 -8.74
CA LYS A 74 -4.70 15.22 -9.15
C LYS A 74 -4.92 16.20 -10.30
N ASP A 75 -5.68 15.82 -11.32
CA ASP A 75 -5.99 16.69 -12.45
C ASP A 75 -6.75 17.96 -12.01
N ARG A 76 -7.69 17.81 -11.07
CA ARG A 76 -8.38 18.94 -10.46
C ARG A 76 -7.44 19.80 -9.61
N LEU A 77 -6.56 19.18 -8.84
CA LEU A 77 -5.58 19.91 -8.03
C LEU A 77 -4.64 20.73 -8.91
N ALA A 78 -4.16 20.18 -10.02
CA ALA A 78 -3.34 20.90 -10.99
C ALA A 78 -4.10 22.08 -11.63
N SER A 79 -5.40 21.90 -11.93
CA SER A 79 -6.24 23.00 -12.41
C SER A 79 -6.39 24.12 -11.37
N VAL A 80 -6.59 23.75 -10.10
CA VAL A 80 -6.65 24.72 -8.98
C VAL A 80 -5.31 25.42 -8.78
N GLU A 81 -4.19 24.70 -8.79
CA GLU A 81 -2.84 25.26 -8.69
C GLU A 81 -2.59 26.30 -9.79
N ARG A 82 -2.98 25.98 -11.03
CA ARG A 82 -2.88 26.90 -12.15
C ARG A 82 -3.74 28.15 -11.94
N ILE A 83 -5.00 28.01 -11.52
CA ILE A 83 -5.89 29.16 -11.27
C ILE A 83 -5.31 30.09 -10.19
N VAL A 84 -4.90 29.51 -9.06
CA VAL A 84 -4.39 30.29 -7.93
C VAL A 84 -3.07 30.99 -8.29
N THR A 85 -2.20 30.30 -9.03
CA THR A 85 -0.91 30.85 -9.45
C THR A 85 -1.09 31.94 -10.52
N ASP A 86 -1.86 31.66 -11.59
CA ASP A 86 -2.09 32.61 -12.68
C ASP A 86 -2.80 33.88 -12.18
N GLN A 87 -3.81 33.76 -11.31
CA GLN A 87 -4.52 34.92 -10.75
C GLN A 87 -3.62 35.76 -9.83
N GLY A 88 -2.74 35.14 -9.04
CA GLY A 88 -1.83 35.85 -8.14
C GLY A 88 -0.90 36.81 -8.89
N TYR A 89 -0.33 36.36 -10.02
CA TYR A 89 0.51 37.19 -10.86
C TYR A 89 -0.27 38.30 -11.57
N ASP A 90 -1.50 38.02 -12.01
CA ASP A 90 -2.28 39.01 -12.74
C ASP A 90 -2.78 40.14 -11.85
N VAL A 91 -3.31 39.84 -10.67
CA VAL A 91 -3.76 40.86 -9.70
C VAL A 91 -2.59 41.73 -9.25
N ALA A 92 -1.41 41.15 -8.99
CA ALA A 92 -0.23 41.92 -8.61
C ALA A 92 0.18 42.93 -9.70
N ARG A 93 0.15 42.52 -10.97
CA ARG A 93 0.41 43.44 -12.11
C ARG A 93 -0.65 44.53 -12.23
N GLN A 94 -1.93 44.17 -12.06
CA GLN A 94 -3.02 45.15 -12.09
C GLN A 94 -2.87 46.19 -10.98
N ILE A 95 -2.47 45.78 -9.77
CA ILE A 95 -2.21 46.69 -8.65
C ILE A 95 -1.09 47.68 -9.00
N GLU A 96 0.02 47.19 -9.57
CA GLU A 96 1.14 48.07 -9.93
C GLU A 96 0.77 49.05 -11.03
N GLY A 97 0.03 48.61 -12.06
CA GLY A 97 -0.48 49.50 -13.10
C GLY A 97 -1.41 50.59 -12.56
N LEU A 98 -2.25 50.28 -11.55
CA LEU A 98 -3.09 51.28 -10.88
C LEU A 98 -2.27 52.27 -10.03
N ARG A 99 -1.17 51.83 -9.41
CA ARG A 99 -0.25 52.70 -8.66
C ARG A 99 0.47 53.66 -9.60
N ASP A 100 1.04 53.15 -10.69
CA ASP A 100 1.71 53.96 -11.71
C ASP A 100 0.76 55.01 -12.31
N ALA A 101 -0.46 54.60 -12.66
CA ALA A 101 -1.48 55.51 -13.18
C ALA A 101 -1.83 56.61 -12.17
N ARG A 102 -1.91 56.28 -10.88
CA ARG A 102 -2.16 57.25 -9.80
C ARG A 102 -1.01 58.24 -9.63
N GLU A 103 0.24 57.77 -9.72
CA GLU A 103 1.43 58.62 -9.63
C GLU A 103 1.53 59.58 -10.81
N LEU A 104 1.27 59.10 -12.03
CA LEU A 104 1.15 59.92 -13.23
C LEU A 104 0.06 60.99 -13.07
N ALA A 105 -1.13 60.61 -12.60
CA ALA A 105 -2.21 61.57 -12.36
C ALA A 105 -1.82 62.64 -11.33
N ALA A 106 -1.15 62.24 -10.23
CA ALA A 106 -0.64 63.16 -9.23
C ALA A 106 0.42 64.12 -9.79
N ALA A 107 1.39 63.62 -10.56
CA ALA A 107 2.43 64.43 -11.18
C ALA A 107 1.87 65.45 -12.20
N THR A 108 0.83 65.06 -12.95
CA THR A 108 0.18 65.94 -13.92
C THR A 108 -0.54 67.09 -13.21
N SER A 109 -1.31 66.79 -12.16
CA SER A 109 -2.02 67.81 -11.36
C SER A 109 -1.08 68.80 -10.66
N ALA A 110 0.09 68.35 -10.18
CA ALA A 110 1.10 69.21 -9.54
C ALA A 110 1.82 70.14 -10.54
N LYS A 111 1.88 69.76 -11.82
CA LYS A 111 2.44 70.60 -12.88
C LYS A 111 1.46 71.71 -13.29
N GLU A 112 0.16 71.40 -13.28
CA GLU A 112 -0.92 72.34 -13.61
C GLU A 112 -1.10 73.44 -12.55
N THR A 113 -0.80 73.16 -11.27
CA THR A 113 -0.86 74.17 -10.19
C THR A 113 0.35 75.11 -10.13
N ARG A 114 1.42 74.81 -10.87
CA ARG A 114 2.65 75.62 -10.92
C ARG A 114 2.74 76.52 -12.16
N GLN A 115 1.81 76.39 -13.10
CA GLN A 115 1.62 77.33 -14.21
C GLN A 115 0.59 78.38 -13.82
#